data_AF-A0A7X7GYD0-F1
#
_entry.id   AF-A0A7X7GYD0-F1
#
_cell.length_a   1.000
_cell.length_b   1.000
_cell.length_c   1.000
_cell.angle_alpha   90.00
_cell.angle_beta   90.00
_cell.angle_gamma   90.00
#
_symmetry.space_group_name_H-M   'P 1'
#
loop_
_entity.id
_entity.type
_entity.pdbx_description
1 polymer ?
#
loop_
_entity_poly.entity_id
_entity_poly.type
_entity_poly.pdbx_seq_one_letter_code
_entity_poly.pdbx_strand_id
1 'polypeptide(L)'
;LENRIKKALVLCDKHLLGPEDLDLTPEAMAPIEPLEKAKEDFQRRYVLEVLERNNCNRTQTARDLGVDPRTIFRYLEREANPMPSGSGQ
;
A
#
# COMPACT_ATOMS: atom_id res chain seq x y z
N LEU A 1 -10.80 17.41 -1.13
CA LEU A 1 -10.82 17.97 -2.50
C LEU A 1 -10.42 19.44 -2.52
N GLU A 2 -10.93 20.26 -1.58
CA GLU A 2 -10.66 21.70 -1.49
C GLU A 2 -9.16 22.09 -1.52
N ASN A 3 -8.30 21.39 -0.76
CA ASN A 3 -6.86 21.67 -0.74
C ASN A 3 -6.16 21.41 -2.08
N ARG A 4 -6.63 20.44 -2.87
CA ARG A 4 -6.06 20.15 -4.20
C ARG A 4 -6.41 21.25 -5.19
N ILE A 5 -7.65 21.75 -5.16
CA ILE A 5 -8.10 22.85 -6.04
C ILE A 5 -7.34 24.15 -5.73
N LYS A 6 -7.15 24.49 -4.44
CA LYS A 6 -6.37 25.68 -4.04
C LYS A 6 -4.93 25.61 -4.52
N LYS A 7 -4.30 24.45 -4.39
CA LYS A 7 -2.92 24.23 -4.83
C LYS A 7 -2.79 24.34 -6.36
N ALA A 8 -3.72 23.76 -7.11
CA ALA A 8 -3.76 23.85 -8.56
C ALA A 8 -3.95 25.30 -9.04
N LEU A 9 -4.86 26.05 -8.40
CA LEU A 9 -5.08 27.46 -8.72
C LEU A 9 -3.83 28.33 -8.51
N VAL A 10 -3.05 28.06 -7.45
CA VAL A 10 -1.85 28.83 -7.11
C VAL A 10 -0.66 28.48 -7.99
N LEU A 11 -0.56 27.23 -8.47
CA LEU A 11 0.60 26.72 -9.21
C LEU A 11 0.41 26.68 -10.73
N CYS A 12 -0.80 26.88 -11.24
CA CYS A 12 -1.05 26.82 -12.68
C CYS A 12 -0.77 28.18 -13.33
N ASP A 13 0.22 28.22 -14.23
CA ASP A 13 0.57 29.41 -15.03
C ASP A 13 -0.39 29.65 -16.22
N LYS A 14 -1.41 28.81 -16.39
CA LYS A 14 -2.36 28.82 -17.53
C LYS A 14 -3.75 29.27 -17.07
N HIS A 15 -4.54 29.80 -18.00
CA HIS A 15 -5.91 30.26 -17.74
C HIS A 15 -6.94 29.13 -17.57
N LEU A 16 -6.53 27.87 -17.75
CA LEU A 16 -7.35 26.67 -17.67
C LEU A 16 -6.58 25.59 -16.92
N LEU A 17 -7.19 25.02 -15.88
CA LEU A 17 -6.65 23.89 -15.13
C LEU A 17 -6.83 22.60 -15.93
N GLY A 18 -5.74 21.89 -16.17
CA GLY A 18 -5.73 20.53 -16.70
C GLY A 18 -5.80 19.47 -15.60
N PRO A 19 -6.10 18.21 -15.94
CA PRO A 19 -6.05 17.08 -15.01
C PRO A 19 -4.70 16.98 -14.28
N GLU A 20 -3.60 17.25 -14.98
CA GLU A 20 -2.24 17.28 -14.44
C GLU A 20 -2.04 18.31 -13.31
N ASP A 21 -2.69 19.46 -13.37
CA ASP A 21 -2.58 20.51 -12.34
C ASP A 21 -3.29 20.11 -11.04
N LEU A 22 -4.28 19.22 -11.16
CA LEU A 22 -5.07 18.69 -10.04
C LEU A 22 -4.49 17.37 -9.51
N ASP A 23 -3.33 16.94 -10.02
CA ASP A 23 -2.74 15.62 -9.76
C ASP A 23 -3.70 14.46 -10.14
N LEU A 24 -4.63 14.76 -11.06
CA LEU A 24 -5.54 13.80 -11.69
C LEU A 24 -4.82 13.24 -12.91
N THR A 25 -3.69 12.59 -12.67
CA THR A 25 -3.17 11.68 -13.69
C THR A 25 -4.21 10.58 -13.89
N PRO A 26 -4.42 10.07 -15.12
CA PRO A 26 -5.14 8.82 -15.28
C PRO A 26 -4.43 7.86 -14.34
N GLU A 27 -5.11 7.40 -13.30
CA GLU A 27 -4.55 6.41 -12.40
C GLU A 27 -4.11 5.29 -13.32
N ALA A 28 -2.79 5.16 -13.52
CA ALA A 28 -2.24 4.15 -14.40
C ALA A 28 -2.81 2.86 -13.84
N MET A 29 -3.78 2.28 -14.55
CA MET A 29 -4.47 1.11 -14.06
C MET A 29 -3.38 0.10 -13.77
N ALA A 30 -3.25 -0.25 -12.49
CA ALA A 30 -2.24 -1.21 -12.11
C ALA A 30 -2.41 -2.43 -13.02
N PRO A 31 -1.32 -2.99 -13.55
CA PRO A 31 -1.40 -4.12 -14.45
C PRO A 31 -2.27 -5.20 -13.80
N ILE A 32 -3.14 -5.83 -14.60
CA ILE A 32 -4.02 -6.88 -14.08
C ILE A 32 -3.15 -8.04 -13.63
N GLU A 33 -3.14 -8.30 -12.33
CA GLU A 33 -2.44 -9.44 -11.75
C GLU A 33 -3.38 -10.60 -11.50
N PRO A 34 -2.87 -11.85 -11.47
CA PRO A 34 -3.66 -12.99 -11.04
C PRO A 34 -4.27 -12.75 -9.65
N LEU A 35 -5.52 -13.19 -9.47
CA LEU A 35 -6.29 -12.96 -8.24
C LEU A 35 -5.52 -13.41 -6.98
N GLU A 36 -4.81 -14.53 -7.05
CA GLU A 36 -4.01 -15.03 -5.94
C GLU A 36 -2.86 -14.09 -5.55
N LYS A 37 -2.18 -13.51 -6.54
CA LYS A 37 -1.11 -12.53 -6.30
C LYS A 37 -1.68 -11.25 -5.69
N ALA A 38 -2.77 -10.74 -6.25
CA ALA A 38 -3.44 -9.54 -5.74
C ALA A 38 -3.91 -9.72 -4.28
N LYS A 39 -4.48 -10.88 -3.94
CA LYS A 39 -4.85 -11.21 -2.55
C LYS A 39 -3.63 -11.24 -1.64
N GLU A 40 -2.55 -11.89 -2.06
CA GLU A 40 -1.34 -12.00 -1.25
C GLU A 40 -0.71 -10.63 -0.97
N ASP A 41 -0.63 -9.78 -2.00
CA ASP A 41 -0.04 -8.45 -1.91
C ASP A 41 -0.92 -7.50 -1.08
N PHE A 42 -2.24 -7.62 -1.20
CA PHE A 42 -3.17 -6.93 -0.31
C PHE A 42 -2.98 -7.38 1.14
N GLN A 43 -3.00 -8.69 1.40
CA GLN A 43 -2.83 -9.23 2.75
C GLN A 43 -1.51 -8.79 3.38
N ARG A 44 -0.40 -8.85 2.62
CA ARG A 44 0.93 -8.42 3.09
C ARG A 44 0.89 -6.97 3.54
N ARG A 45 0.45 -6.06 2.66
CA ARG A 45 0.41 -4.62 2.95
C ARG A 45 -0.51 -4.31 4.13
N TYR A 46 -1.68 -4.95 4.16
CA TYR A 46 -2.67 -4.69 5.20
C TYR A 46 -2.21 -5.16 6.60
N VAL A 47 -1.54 -6.32 6.68
CA VAL A 47 -0.94 -6.79 7.94
C VAL A 47 0.10 -5.80 8.47
N LEU A 48 0.96 -5.27 7.60
CA LEU A 48 1.99 -4.30 7.98
C LEU A 48 1.38 -2.97 8.44
N GLU A 49 0.37 -2.47 7.73
CA GLU A 49 -0.34 -1.25 8.10
C GLU A 49 -0.98 -1.36 9.49
N VAL A 50 -1.64 -2.49 9.79
CA VAL A 50 -2.27 -2.70 11.11
C VAL A 50 -1.21 -2.93 12.20
N LEU A 51 -0.08 -3.56 11.88
CA LEU A 51 1.06 -3.65 12.80
C LEU A 51 1.60 -2.28 13.18
N GLU A 52 1.78 -1.38 12.20
CA GLU A 52 2.24 -0.02 12.44
C GLU A 52 1.26 0.76 13.33
N ARG A 53 -0.05 0.67 13.05
CA ARG A 53 -1.11 1.27 13.87
C ARG A 53 -1.11 0.77 15.32
N ASN A 54 -0.72 -0.49 15.52
CA ASN A 54 -0.67 -1.12 16.85
C ASN A 54 0.71 -1.06 17.52
N ASN A 55 1.60 -0.15 17.08
CA ASN A 55 2.96 -0.02 17.63
C ASN A 55 3.72 -1.37 17.63
N CYS A 56 3.58 -2.15 16.56
CA CYS A 56 4.16 -3.48 16.39
C CYS A 56 3.66 -4.55 17.39
N ASN A 57 2.53 -4.33 18.05
CA ASN A 57 1.92 -5.31 18.95
C ASN A 57 1.23 -6.44 18.16
N ARG A 58 1.97 -7.53 17.96
CA ARG A 58 1.57 -8.70 17.17
C ARG A 58 0.28 -9.36 17.68
N THR A 59 0.13 -9.49 18.99
CA THR A 59 -1.04 -10.14 19.60
C THR A 59 -2.30 -9.29 19.39
N GLN A 60 -2.19 -7.97 19.52
CA GLN A 60 -3.31 -7.06 19.26
C GLN A 60 -3.66 -7.06 17.76
N THR A 61 -2.67 -6.96 16.87
CA THR A 61 -2.89 -7.04 15.42
C THR A 61 -3.58 -8.34 15.01
N ALA A 62 -3.18 -9.48 15.58
CA ALA A 62 -3.84 -10.77 15.31
C ALA A 62 -5.32 -10.75 15.71
N ARG A 63 -5.64 -10.18 16.88
CA ARG A 63 -7.02 -10.01 17.35
C ARG A 63 -7.82 -9.07 16.46
N ASP A 64 -7.25 -7.93 16.07
CA ASP A 64 -7.92 -6.93 15.22
C ASP A 64 -8.20 -7.47 13.82
N LEU A 65 -7.29 -8.27 13.28
CA LEU A 65 -7.44 -8.93 11.98
C LEU A 65 -8.26 -10.23 12.06
N GLY A 66 -8.60 -10.71 13.26
CA GLY A 66 -9.32 -11.98 13.45
C GLY A 66 -8.54 -13.20 12.97
N VAL A 67 -7.21 -13.15 13.01
CA VAL A 67 -6.32 -14.24 12.56
C VAL A 67 -5.53 -14.82 13.73
N ASP A 68 -5.00 -16.03 13.54
CA ASP A 68 -4.06 -16.61 14.50
C ASP A 68 -2.77 -15.78 14.59
N PRO A 69 -2.18 -15.55 15.77
CA PRO A 69 -0.91 -14.85 15.92
C PRO A 69 0.21 -15.41 15.02
N ARG A 70 0.21 -16.73 14.75
CA ARG A 70 1.15 -17.40 13.84
C ARG A 70 1.09 -16.85 12.41
N THR A 71 -0.09 -16.40 11.97
CA THR A 71 -0.23 -15.72 10.68
C THR A 71 0.61 -14.44 10.65
N ILE A 72 0.55 -13.63 11.71
CA ILE A 72 1.34 -12.40 11.82
C ILE A 72 2.84 -12.71 11.83
N PHE A 73 3.26 -13.73 12.59
CA PHE A 73 4.66 -14.18 12.60
C PHE A 73 5.16 -14.58 11.20
N ARG A 74 4.36 -15.34 10.45
CA ARG A 74 4.72 -15.76 9.08
C ARG A 74 4.95 -14.57 8.15
N TYR A 75 4.14 -13.51 8.24
CA TYR A 75 4.35 -12.29 7.44
C TYR A 75 5.63 -11.55 7.87
N LEU A 76 5.93 -11.51 9.17
CA LEU A 76 7.14 -10.87 9.69
C LEU A 76 8.43 -11.62 9.34
N GLU A 77 8.43 -12.96 9.39
CA GLU A 77 9.59 -13.76 8.97
C GLU A 77 9.93 -13.55 7.50
N ARG A 78 8.90 -13.38 6.66
CA ARG A 78 9.07 -13.08 5.24
C ARG A 78 9.65 -11.68 4.97
N GLU A 79 9.34 -10.70 5.80
CA GLU A 79 9.91 -9.35 5.70
C GLU A 79 11.33 -9.27 6.29
N ALA A 80 11.59 -9.98 7.40
CA ALA A 80 12.90 -10.01 8.05
C ALA A 80 13.95 -10.80 7.27
N ASN A 81 13.50 -11.77 6.47
CA ASN A 81 14.32 -12.48 5.51
C ASN A 81 13.87 -12.10 4.09
N PRO A 82 14.22 -10.89 3.60
CA PRO A 82 14.04 -10.60 2.19
C PRO A 82 14.91 -11.60 1.44
N MET A 83 14.28 -12.62 0.85
CA MET A 83 15.03 -13.59 0.05
C MET A 83 15.90 -12.79 -0.93
N PRO A 84 17.22 -13.08 -1.02
CA PRO A 84 18.03 -12.46 -2.06
C PRO A 84 17.35 -12.81 -3.38
N SER A 85 16.84 -11.78 -4.03
CA SER A 85 16.25 -11.91 -5.36
C SER A 85 17.42 -12.25 -6.31
N GLY A 86 17.45 -13.49 -6.80
CA GLY A 86 18.48 -14.03 -7.70
C GLY A 86 19.37 -15.05 -6.98
N SER A 87 19.66 -16.24 -7.50
CA SER A 87 19.87 -16.64 -8.88
C SER A 87 19.95 -18.17 -8.95
N GLY A 88 19.29 -18.79 -9.92
CA GLY A 88 19.37 -20.24 -10.12
C GLY A 88 18.86 -20.66 -11.49
N GLN A 89 19.70 -20.40 -12.50
CA GLN A 89 19.86 -21.01 -13.83
C GLN A 89 18.60 -21.35 -14.66
#